data_AF-A0A9X9MMI2-F1
#
_entry.id   AF-A0A9X9MMI2-F1
#
_cell.length_a   1.000
_cell.length_b   1.000
_cell.length_c   1.000
_cell.angle_alpha   90.00
_cell.angle_beta   90.00
_cell.angle_gamma   90.00
#
_symmetry.space_group_name_H-M   'P 1'
#
loop_
_entity.id
_entity.type
_entity.pdbx_description
1 polymer ?
#
loop_
_entity_poly.entity_id
_entity_poly.type
_entity_poly.pdbx_seq_one_letter_code
_entity_poly.pdbx_strand_id
1 'polypeptide(L)'
;MSEPSNLATQPEKGKAPAWPDTYPTVDSTNFTFKPEPNIFGLTPGVKFVKEAWPQALLAHEVNHEAYTSIKNKVIIRPELRLDKANSTVFFKLAEIQSALRIALVPYWYWPQRLCLDMKEDFQCTRVWAEENPATTWPLLLEAIFKTMQQLDVLHSPRTILPRLAARDGEDIKSFTTQICKCYNCLSKQDRGSNTTRDNLSKIT
;
A
#
# COMPACT_ATOMS: atom_id res chain seq x y z
N MET A 1 30.08 1.75 -77.02
CA MET A 1 29.91 3.09 -76.42
C MET A 1 28.70 3.00 -75.50
N SER A 2 28.76 3.03 -74.17
CA SER A 2 29.83 2.88 -73.17
C SER A 2 29.17 2.27 -71.93
N GLU A 3 30.00 1.63 -71.11
CA GLU A 3 29.70 0.77 -69.96
C GLU A 3 28.99 1.39 -68.74
N PRO A 4 28.49 0.55 -67.81
CA PRO A 4 27.86 0.93 -66.54
C PRO A 4 28.92 1.16 -65.43
N SER A 5 28.61 1.97 -64.42
CA SER A 5 29.43 2.05 -63.19
C SER A 5 28.63 1.72 -61.95
N ASN A 6 28.82 0.49 -61.47
CA ASN A 6 28.83 0.18 -60.05
C ASN A 6 30.06 0.82 -59.43
N LEU A 7 29.94 1.45 -58.25
CA LEU A 7 31.02 1.44 -57.28
C LEU A 7 30.45 1.38 -55.86
N ALA A 8 30.66 0.22 -55.24
CA ALA A 8 30.57 0.05 -53.82
C ALA A 8 31.74 0.79 -53.15
N THR A 9 31.46 1.57 -52.11
CA THR A 9 32.48 2.10 -51.20
C THR A 9 32.21 1.55 -49.80
N GLN A 10 33.14 0.71 -49.35
CA GLN A 10 33.29 0.21 -47.98
C GLN A 10 33.63 1.37 -47.00
N PRO A 11 33.37 1.22 -45.68
CA PRO A 11 33.30 2.32 -44.73
C PRO A 11 34.67 2.82 -44.27
N GLU A 12 34.86 4.14 -44.31
CA GLU A 12 36.05 4.78 -43.76
C GLU A 12 35.97 4.82 -42.22
N LYS A 13 37.05 4.34 -41.60
CA LYS A 13 37.31 4.31 -40.17
C LYS A 13 37.45 5.73 -39.61
N GLY A 14 36.77 6.00 -38.49
CA GLY A 14 37.24 6.96 -37.49
C GLY A 14 36.68 8.38 -37.62
N LYS A 15 35.44 8.58 -37.17
CA LYS A 15 35.00 9.86 -36.61
C LYS A 15 33.88 9.61 -35.60
N ALA A 16 34.14 9.90 -34.33
CA ALA A 16 33.11 9.87 -33.30
C ALA A 16 31.99 10.88 -33.68
N PRO A 17 30.70 10.54 -33.52
CA PRO A 17 29.65 11.52 -33.73
C PRO A 17 29.79 12.62 -32.67
N ALA A 18 29.96 13.86 -33.15
CA ALA A 18 29.88 15.05 -32.33
C ALA A 18 28.47 15.12 -31.75
N TRP A 19 28.36 15.04 -30.42
CA TRP A 19 27.12 15.31 -29.72
C TRP A 19 26.75 16.79 -29.93
N PRO A 20 25.50 17.13 -30.26
CA PRO A 20 25.08 18.52 -30.24
C PRO A 20 25.16 19.03 -28.79
N ASP A 21 26.05 19.98 -28.55
CA ASP A 21 26.14 20.76 -27.31
C ASP A 21 24.89 21.63 -27.17
N THR A 22 23.80 21.03 -26.72
CA THR A 22 22.64 21.77 -26.21
C THR A 22 21.93 20.91 -25.20
N TYR A 23 22.46 20.90 -23.97
CA TYR A 23 21.68 20.47 -22.81
C TYR A 23 20.53 21.48 -22.63
N PRO A 24 19.26 21.05 -22.52
CA PRO A 24 18.23 21.95 -22.07
C PRO A 24 18.56 22.39 -20.65
N THR A 25 18.69 23.70 -20.46
CA THR A 25 18.82 24.36 -19.17
C THR A 25 17.77 23.79 -18.22
N VAL A 26 18.23 23.18 -17.13
CA VAL A 26 17.36 22.72 -16.04
C VAL A 26 16.87 23.98 -15.34
N ASP A 27 15.71 24.48 -15.76
CA ASP A 27 14.97 25.46 -14.99
C ASP A 27 14.64 24.85 -13.64
N SER A 28 15.29 25.37 -12.61
CA SER A 28 14.97 25.12 -11.22
C SER A 28 13.64 25.80 -10.90
N THR A 29 12.54 25.23 -11.39
CA THR A 29 11.18 25.69 -11.08
C THR A 29 10.44 24.62 -10.31
N ASN A 30 10.35 24.88 -9.01
CA ASN A 30 9.30 24.47 -8.09
C ASN A 30 8.90 22.98 -8.14
N PHE A 31 9.40 22.22 -7.16
CA PHE A 31 8.69 21.08 -6.60
C PHE A 31 7.30 21.56 -6.16
N THR A 32 6.35 21.48 -7.08
CA THR A 32 4.94 21.65 -6.77
C THR A 32 4.55 20.41 -6.01
N PHE A 33 4.59 20.49 -4.67
CA PHE A 33 3.80 19.61 -3.83
C PHE A 33 2.36 19.78 -4.30
N LYS A 34 1.86 18.81 -5.08
CA LYS A 34 0.42 18.69 -5.27
C LYS A 34 -0.17 18.58 -3.86
N PRO A 35 -1.13 19.43 -3.49
CA PRO A 35 -1.77 19.30 -2.20
C PRO A 35 -2.34 17.89 -2.12
N GLU A 36 -2.06 17.19 -1.01
CA GLU A 36 -2.74 15.92 -0.72
C GLU A 36 -4.24 16.13 -0.95
N PRO A 37 -4.92 15.22 -1.67
CA PRO A 37 -6.34 15.36 -1.90
C PRO A 37 -7.04 15.37 -0.54
N ASN A 38 -7.87 16.40 -0.37
CA ASN A 38 -8.70 16.64 0.80
C ASN A 38 -9.27 15.32 1.36
N ILE A 39 -8.72 14.85 2.49
CA ILE A 39 -9.17 13.63 3.21
C ILE A 39 -10.68 13.68 3.52
N PHE A 40 -11.27 14.87 3.47
CA PHE A 40 -12.68 15.18 3.73
C PHE A 40 -13.68 14.63 2.68
N GLY A 41 -13.24 14.13 1.52
CA GLY A 41 -14.11 13.52 0.50
C GLY A 41 -14.11 11.99 0.44
N LEU A 42 -13.37 11.33 1.32
CA LEU A 42 -13.20 9.86 1.29
C LEU A 42 -14.36 9.16 1.99
N THR A 43 -14.79 8.01 1.45
CA THR A 43 -15.77 7.16 2.13
C THR A 43 -15.22 6.69 3.49
N PRO A 44 -16.08 6.40 4.49
CA PRO A 44 -15.62 5.97 5.81
C PRO A 44 -14.63 4.79 5.78
N GLY A 45 -14.84 3.83 4.87
CA GLY A 45 -13.94 2.70 4.66
C GLY A 45 -12.56 3.11 4.16
N VAL A 46 -12.49 4.01 3.17
CA VAL A 46 -11.21 4.51 2.65
C VAL A 46 -10.47 5.31 3.72
N LYS A 47 -11.19 6.10 4.53
CA LYS A 47 -10.61 6.81 5.67
C LYS A 47 -10.03 5.84 6.69
N PHE A 48 -10.76 4.79 7.06
CA PHE A 48 -10.26 3.74 7.95
C PHE A 48 -8.99 3.07 7.42
N VAL A 49 -8.96 2.73 6.12
CA VAL A 49 -7.78 2.15 5.47
C VAL A 49 -6.58 3.09 5.53
N LYS A 50 -6.75 4.36 5.18
CA LYS A 50 -5.65 5.36 5.24
C LYS A 50 -5.20 5.64 6.68
N GLU A 51 -6.10 5.57 7.66
CA GLU A 51 -5.74 5.69 9.08
C GLU A 51 -4.94 4.49 9.58
N ALA A 52 -5.31 3.26 9.18
CA ALA A 52 -4.59 2.04 9.56
C ALA A 52 -3.29 1.83 8.77
N TRP A 53 -3.28 2.23 7.49
CA TRP A 53 -2.17 2.06 6.57
C TRP A 53 -2.07 3.24 5.60
N PRO A 54 -1.37 4.33 5.98
CA PRO A 54 -1.27 5.55 5.16
C PRO A 54 -0.66 5.31 3.76
N GLN A 55 0.17 4.28 3.62
CA GLN A 55 0.84 3.94 2.36
C GLN A 55 -0.06 3.19 1.36
N ALA A 56 -1.30 2.85 1.73
CA ALA A 56 -2.28 2.27 0.81
C ALA A 56 -2.53 3.22 -0.36
N LEU A 57 -2.31 2.78 -1.60
CA LEU A 57 -2.57 3.60 -2.80
C LEU A 57 -4.05 3.60 -3.15
N LEU A 58 -4.54 4.76 -3.58
CA LEU A 58 -5.87 4.95 -4.16
C LEU A 58 -5.78 5.00 -5.69
N ALA A 59 -6.92 4.81 -6.36
CA ALA A 59 -6.98 4.74 -7.83
C ALA A 59 -6.33 5.95 -8.51
N HIS A 60 -6.60 7.16 -8.03
CA HIS A 60 -6.05 8.41 -8.59
C HIS A 60 -4.53 8.58 -8.35
N GLU A 61 -3.93 7.76 -7.47
CA GLU A 61 -2.50 7.77 -7.19
C GLU A 61 -1.73 6.84 -8.16
N VAL A 62 -2.44 6.07 -9.00
CA VAL A 62 -1.88 5.10 -9.95
C VAL A 62 -2.02 5.64 -11.39
N ASN A 63 -0.97 6.28 -11.90
CA ASN A 63 -1.00 7.07 -13.15
C ASN A 63 -0.71 6.29 -14.46
N HIS A 64 -0.95 4.99 -14.52
CA HIS A 64 -0.49 4.16 -15.66
C HIS A 64 -1.58 3.27 -16.27
N GLU A 65 -2.87 3.54 -16.06
CA GLU A 65 -3.96 2.65 -16.51
C GLU A 65 -3.88 2.27 -17.99
N ALA A 66 -3.51 3.20 -18.87
CA ALA A 66 -3.37 2.97 -20.32
C ALA A 66 -2.34 1.89 -20.69
N TYR A 67 -1.38 1.60 -19.80
CA TYR A 67 -0.33 0.61 -20.02
C TYR A 67 -0.54 -0.68 -19.21
N THR A 68 -1.69 -0.80 -18.53
CA THR A 68 -1.98 -1.97 -17.69
C THR A 68 -2.58 -3.13 -18.47
N SER A 69 -2.32 -4.35 -18.01
CA SER A 69 -2.93 -5.55 -18.58
C SER A 69 -3.15 -6.64 -17.53
N ILE A 70 -4.32 -7.28 -17.56
CA ILE A 70 -4.65 -8.45 -16.72
C ILE A 70 -3.68 -9.62 -16.99
N LYS A 71 -3.10 -9.67 -18.20
CA LYS A 71 -2.15 -10.72 -18.60
C LYS A 71 -0.76 -10.53 -17.97
N ASN A 72 -0.49 -9.39 -17.35
CA ASN A 72 0.79 -9.12 -16.72
C ASN A 72 0.99 -10.05 -15.52
N LYS A 73 2.09 -10.80 -15.55
CA LYS A 73 2.39 -11.80 -14.52
C LYS A 73 3.01 -11.13 -13.31
N VAL A 74 2.30 -11.17 -12.19
CA VAL A 74 2.85 -10.87 -10.86
C VAL A 74 2.98 -12.16 -10.10
N ILE A 75 4.20 -12.58 -9.80
CA ILE A 75 4.44 -13.74 -8.94
C ILE A 75 4.59 -13.21 -7.51
N ILE A 76 3.59 -13.47 -6.67
CA ILE A 76 3.68 -13.20 -5.23
C ILE A 76 4.49 -14.34 -4.63
N ARG A 77 5.62 -13.97 -3.99
CA ARG A 77 6.51 -14.94 -3.34
C ARG A 77 5.75 -15.63 -2.19
N PRO A 78 5.99 -16.93 -1.93
CA PRO A 78 5.27 -17.66 -0.87
C PRO A 78 5.31 -16.98 0.50
N GLU A 79 6.40 -16.28 0.83
CA GLU A 79 6.61 -15.58 2.10
C GLU A 79 5.70 -14.34 2.23
N LEU A 80 5.21 -13.81 1.10
CA LEU A 80 4.33 -12.65 1.06
C LEU A 80 2.84 -13.02 1.10
N ARG A 81 2.50 -14.31 1.06
CA ARG A 81 1.10 -14.76 1.14
C ARG A 81 0.43 -14.30 2.43
N LEU A 82 -0.86 -13.97 2.34
CA LEU A 82 -1.67 -13.59 3.49
C LEU A 82 -2.33 -14.84 4.06
N ASP A 83 -1.63 -15.52 4.95
CA ASP A 83 -2.08 -16.72 5.67
C ASP A 83 -2.49 -16.38 7.11
N LYS A 84 -1.61 -15.72 7.86
CA LYS A 84 -1.82 -15.42 9.28
C LYS A 84 -1.99 -13.92 9.53
N ALA A 85 -2.99 -13.56 10.33
CA ALA A 85 -3.16 -12.19 10.79
C ALA A 85 -2.10 -11.87 11.84
N ASN A 86 -1.09 -11.08 11.48
CA ASN A 86 -0.04 -10.64 12.38
C ASN A 86 0.58 -9.30 11.95
N SER A 87 1.58 -8.85 12.70
CA SER A 87 2.28 -7.59 12.44
C SER A 87 2.97 -7.53 11.06
N THR A 88 3.24 -8.67 10.42
CA THR A 88 3.88 -8.71 9.09
C THR A 88 2.92 -8.38 7.95
N VAL A 89 1.60 -8.37 8.18
CA VAL A 89 0.58 -8.14 7.14
C VAL A 89 0.81 -6.83 6.40
N PHE A 90 1.12 -5.73 7.11
CA PHE A 90 1.39 -4.44 6.47
C PHE A 90 2.63 -4.46 5.56
N PHE A 91 3.70 -5.15 5.99
CA PHE A 91 4.89 -5.34 5.17
C PHE A 91 4.56 -6.16 3.91
N LYS A 92 3.84 -7.27 4.06
CA LYS A 92 3.40 -8.11 2.94
C LYS A 92 2.55 -7.32 1.95
N LEU A 93 1.59 -6.53 2.45
CA LEU A 93 0.74 -5.66 1.63
C LEU A 93 1.54 -4.60 0.88
N ALA A 94 2.55 -3.98 1.50
CA ALA A 94 3.43 -3.01 0.84
C ALA A 94 4.21 -3.64 -0.32
N GLU A 95 4.80 -4.80 -0.10
CA GLU A 95 5.54 -5.55 -1.13
C GLU A 95 4.63 -5.96 -2.29
N ILE A 96 3.42 -6.46 -1.99
CA ILE A 96 2.44 -6.87 -3.01
C ILE A 96 1.95 -5.66 -3.80
N GLN A 97 1.57 -4.56 -3.13
CA GLN A 97 1.14 -3.33 -3.78
C GLN A 97 2.22 -2.79 -4.73
N SER A 98 3.48 -2.82 -4.28
CA SER A 98 4.63 -2.44 -5.11
C SER A 98 4.77 -3.35 -6.33
N ALA A 99 4.70 -4.67 -6.15
CA ALA A 99 4.80 -5.64 -7.24
C ALA A 99 3.68 -5.50 -8.27
N LEU A 100 2.43 -5.31 -7.81
CA LEU A 100 1.27 -5.09 -8.67
C LEU A 100 1.43 -3.82 -9.51
N ARG A 101 1.94 -2.74 -8.89
CA ARG A 101 2.21 -1.48 -9.57
C ARG A 101 3.34 -1.61 -10.59
N ILE A 102 4.48 -2.21 -10.23
CA ILE A 102 5.64 -2.37 -11.13
C ILE A 102 5.29 -3.23 -12.34
N ALA A 103 4.52 -4.29 -12.14
CA ALA A 103 4.07 -5.16 -13.21
C ALA A 103 2.90 -4.60 -14.03
N LEU A 104 2.46 -3.36 -13.75
CA LEU A 104 1.37 -2.70 -14.47
C LEU A 104 0.08 -3.56 -14.48
N VAL A 105 -0.28 -4.14 -13.34
CA VAL A 105 -1.59 -4.79 -13.20
C VAL A 105 -2.66 -3.70 -13.09
N PRO A 106 -3.82 -3.83 -13.78
CA PRO A 106 -4.89 -2.84 -13.66
C PRO A 106 -5.35 -2.69 -12.22
N TYR A 107 -5.48 -1.45 -11.72
CA TYR A 107 -5.78 -1.18 -10.31
C TYR A 107 -7.07 -1.86 -9.84
N TRP A 108 -8.11 -1.85 -10.68
CA TRP A 108 -9.39 -2.51 -10.41
C TRP A 108 -9.27 -4.04 -10.26
N TYR A 109 -8.18 -4.64 -10.75
CA TYR A 109 -7.93 -6.09 -10.71
C TYR A 109 -7.01 -6.52 -9.56
N TRP A 110 -6.42 -5.57 -8.82
CA TRP A 110 -5.55 -5.87 -7.68
C TRP A 110 -6.22 -6.74 -6.61
N PRO A 111 -7.50 -6.52 -6.24
CA PRO A 111 -8.17 -7.34 -5.24
C PRO A 111 -8.23 -8.81 -5.64
N GLN A 112 -8.65 -9.09 -6.87
CA GLN A 112 -8.77 -10.45 -7.41
C GLN A 112 -7.40 -11.13 -7.45
N ARG A 113 -6.34 -10.38 -7.79
CA ARG A 113 -4.98 -10.94 -7.79
C ARG A 113 -4.53 -11.30 -6.37
N LEU A 114 -4.76 -10.45 -5.38
CA LEU A 114 -4.39 -10.71 -3.99
C LEU A 114 -5.18 -11.89 -3.39
N CYS A 115 -6.46 -12.04 -3.74
CA CYS A 115 -7.31 -13.13 -3.23
C CYS A 115 -6.71 -14.52 -3.50
N LEU A 116 -6.00 -14.70 -4.62
CA LEU A 116 -5.34 -15.95 -4.97
C LEU A 116 -4.20 -16.34 -4.01
N ASP A 117 -3.69 -15.36 -3.25
CA ASP A 117 -2.60 -15.52 -2.30
C ASP A 117 -3.07 -15.33 -0.83
N MET A 118 -4.39 -15.35 -0.59
CA MET A 118 -5.02 -15.37 0.73
C MET A 118 -5.37 -16.79 1.17
N LYS A 119 -5.08 -17.14 2.43
CA LYS A 119 -5.36 -18.44 3.05
C LYS A 119 -5.67 -18.28 4.55
N GLU A 120 -6.02 -19.38 5.20
CA GLU A 120 -6.15 -19.49 6.66
C GLU A 120 -6.99 -18.36 7.27
N ASP A 121 -6.40 -17.45 8.06
CA ASP A 121 -7.12 -16.38 8.76
C ASP A 121 -7.87 -15.44 7.81
N PHE A 122 -7.38 -15.31 6.57
CA PHE A 122 -7.99 -14.46 5.54
C PHE A 122 -8.89 -15.22 4.57
N GLN A 123 -9.18 -16.50 4.83
CA GLN A 123 -10.02 -17.32 3.96
C GLN A 123 -11.44 -16.75 3.83
N CYS A 124 -12.05 -16.28 4.92
CA CYS A 124 -13.37 -15.66 4.88
C CYS A 124 -13.35 -14.35 4.09
N THR A 125 -12.30 -13.53 4.26
CA THR A 125 -12.09 -12.31 3.49
C THR A 125 -11.98 -12.60 1.99
N ARG A 126 -11.25 -13.67 1.63
CA ARG A 126 -11.11 -14.14 0.24
C ARG A 126 -12.46 -14.53 -0.36
N VAL A 127 -13.22 -15.39 0.32
CA VAL A 127 -14.53 -15.87 -0.16
C VAL A 127 -15.48 -14.70 -0.36
N TRP A 128 -15.56 -13.79 0.63
CA TRP A 128 -16.38 -12.59 0.51
C TRP A 128 -15.98 -11.73 -0.70
N ALA A 129 -14.69 -11.52 -0.95
CA ALA A 129 -14.23 -10.72 -2.09
C ALA A 129 -14.52 -11.40 -3.45
N GLU A 130 -14.42 -12.73 -3.53
CA GLU A 130 -14.77 -13.52 -4.73
C GLU A 130 -16.26 -13.44 -5.05
N GLU A 131 -17.13 -13.40 -4.03
CA GLU A 131 -18.58 -13.23 -4.18
C GLU A 131 -18.99 -11.80 -4.53
N ASN A 132 -18.08 -10.82 -4.40
CA ASN A 132 -18.33 -9.40 -4.65
C ASN A 132 -17.45 -8.85 -5.78
N PRO A 133 -17.85 -8.95 -7.06
CA PRO A 133 -17.02 -8.55 -8.20
C PRO A 133 -16.63 -7.07 -8.22
N ALA A 134 -17.43 -6.22 -7.58
CA ALA A 134 -17.18 -4.79 -7.45
C ALA A 134 -16.19 -4.42 -6.32
N THR A 135 -15.56 -5.43 -5.69
CA THR A 135 -14.55 -5.21 -4.64
C THR A 135 -13.42 -4.34 -5.18
N THR A 136 -13.24 -3.18 -4.58
CA THR A 136 -12.12 -2.28 -4.86
C THR A 136 -10.95 -2.57 -3.94
N TRP A 137 -9.75 -2.09 -4.30
CA TRP A 137 -8.55 -2.24 -3.47
C TRP A 137 -8.75 -1.73 -2.02
N PRO A 138 -9.28 -0.52 -1.78
CA PRO A 138 -9.54 -0.07 -0.42
C PRO A 138 -10.58 -0.94 0.32
N LEU A 139 -11.60 -1.44 -0.38
CA LEU A 139 -12.63 -2.27 0.25
C LEU A 139 -12.07 -3.62 0.70
N LEU A 140 -11.17 -4.23 -0.10
CA LEU A 140 -10.45 -5.44 0.31
C LEU A 140 -9.53 -5.17 1.50
N LEU A 141 -8.76 -4.07 1.47
CA LEU A 141 -7.89 -3.69 2.58
C LEU A 141 -8.67 -3.46 3.88
N GLU A 142 -9.83 -2.80 3.80
CA GLU A 142 -10.72 -2.63 4.94
C GLU A 142 -11.13 -3.98 5.53
N ALA A 143 -11.51 -4.95 4.70
CA ALA A 143 -11.90 -6.28 5.15
C ALA A 143 -10.73 -7.03 5.80
N ILE A 144 -9.51 -6.94 5.26
CA ILE A 144 -8.29 -7.50 5.86
C ILE A 144 -8.06 -6.89 7.24
N PHE A 145 -8.14 -5.57 7.36
CA PHE A 145 -7.89 -4.86 8.61
C PHE A 145 -8.97 -5.17 9.66
N LYS A 146 -10.24 -5.32 9.25
CA LYS A 146 -11.32 -5.80 10.12
C LYS A 146 -11.03 -7.21 10.65
N THR A 147 -10.55 -8.13 9.80
CA THR A 147 -10.12 -9.47 10.24
C THR A 147 -8.99 -9.38 11.26
N MET A 148 -7.96 -8.57 11.00
CA MET A 148 -6.87 -8.34 11.97
C MET A 148 -7.38 -7.73 13.28
N GLN A 149 -8.41 -6.88 13.22
CA GLN A 149 -9.02 -6.25 14.40
C GLN A 149 -9.86 -7.24 15.21
N GLN A 150 -10.53 -8.19 14.56
CA GLN A 150 -11.31 -9.27 15.18
C GLN A 150 -10.39 -10.26 15.91
N LEU A 151 -9.24 -10.56 15.32
CA LEU A 151 -8.22 -11.43 15.90
C LEU A 151 -7.30 -10.73 16.91
N ASP A 152 -7.59 -9.46 17.22
CA ASP A 152 -6.84 -8.60 18.16
C ASP A 152 -5.36 -8.39 17.81
N VAL A 153 -5.02 -8.43 16.51
CA VAL A 153 -3.63 -8.31 16.01
C VAL A 153 -3.37 -6.99 15.29
N LEU A 154 -4.44 -6.23 15.00
CA LEU A 154 -4.35 -4.85 14.54
C LEU A 154 -4.03 -3.95 15.75
N HIS A 155 -2.75 -3.85 16.10
CA HIS A 155 -2.29 -3.02 17.21
C HIS A 155 -2.05 -1.55 16.81
N SER A 156 -3.10 -0.89 16.31
CA SER A 156 -3.12 0.56 16.12
C SER A 156 -3.57 1.25 17.42
N PRO A 157 -3.08 2.45 17.75
CA PRO A 157 -3.55 3.20 18.91
C PRO A 157 -5.07 3.42 18.89
N ARG A 158 -5.66 3.58 17.70
CA ARG A 158 -7.12 3.78 17.53
C ARG A 158 -7.94 2.51 17.64
N THR A 159 -7.33 1.33 17.59
CA THR A 159 -8.03 0.05 17.73
C THR A 159 -7.86 -0.54 19.12
N ILE A 160 -6.71 -0.33 19.75
CA ILE A 160 -6.43 -0.81 21.11
C ILE A 160 -7.02 0.12 22.16
N LEU A 161 -6.81 1.44 22.05
CA LEU A 161 -7.12 2.35 23.14
C LEU A 161 -8.63 2.52 23.38
N PRO A 162 -9.51 2.59 22.37
CA PRO A 162 -10.95 2.62 22.60
C PRO A 162 -11.53 1.33 23.21
N ARG A 163 -10.78 0.22 23.19
CA ARG A 163 -11.17 -1.05 23.82
C ARG A 163 -10.78 -1.13 25.30
N LEU A 164 -10.02 -0.15 25.81
CA LEU A 164 -9.70 -0.03 27.24
C LEU A 164 -10.91 0.56 27.97
N ALA A 165 -11.86 -0.30 28.33
CA ALA A 165 -12.85 0.00 29.34
C ALA A 165 -12.40 -0.63 30.66
N ALA A 166 -12.49 0.13 31.76
CA ALA A 166 -12.31 -0.44 33.09
C ALA A 166 -13.36 -1.53 33.31
N ARG A 167 -12.94 -2.71 33.77
CA ARG A 167 -13.89 -3.78 34.09
C ARG A 167 -14.61 -3.45 35.39
N ASP A 168 -15.86 -3.88 35.53
CA ASP A 168 -16.61 -3.67 36.77
C ASP A 168 -15.85 -4.29 37.96
N GLY A 169 -15.49 -3.45 38.93
CA GLY A 169 -14.70 -3.85 40.12
C GLY A 169 -13.18 -3.94 39.92
N GLU A 170 -12.64 -3.46 38.80
CA GLU A 170 -11.19 -3.45 38.55
C GLU A 170 -10.45 -2.39 39.40
N ASP A 171 -9.37 -2.82 40.06
CA ASP A 171 -8.48 -1.91 40.78
C ASP A 171 -7.70 -1.01 39.81
N ILE A 172 -7.43 0.23 40.25
CA ILE A 172 -6.70 1.24 39.46
C ILE A 172 -5.32 0.73 39.02
N LYS A 173 -4.64 -0.09 39.84
CA LYS A 173 -3.34 -0.68 39.46
C LYS A 173 -3.47 -1.72 38.35
N SER A 174 -4.55 -2.49 38.35
CA SER A 174 -4.84 -3.48 37.31
C SER A 174 -5.16 -2.79 36.00
N PHE A 175 -5.99 -1.74 36.05
CA PHE A 175 -6.34 -0.93 34.89
C PHE A 175 -5.12 -0.21 34.29
N THR A 176 -4.27 0.40 35.12
CA THR A 176 -3.01 1.02 34.66
C THR A 176 -2.04 0.00 34.06
N THR A 177 -1.95 -1.21 34.63
CA THR A 177 -1.14 -2.30 34.05
C THR A 177 -1.68 -2.72 32.68
N GLN A 178 -3.00 -2.73 32.50
CA GLN A 178 -3.63 -3.01 31.21
C GLN A 178 -3.31 -1.92 30.18
N ILE A 179 -3.42 -0.64 30.56
CA ILE A 179 -3.01 0.50 29.72
C ILE A 179 -1.54 0.36 29.30
N CYS A 180 -0.65 0.06 30.27
CA CYS A 180 0.78 -0.13 29.98
C CYS A 180 1.04 -1.30 29.03
N LYS A 181 0.35 -2.43 29.18
CA LYS A 181 0.46 -3.57 28.26
C LYS A 181 0.01 -3.17 26.85
N CYS A 182 -1.17 -2.56 26.73
CA CYS A 182 -1.73 -2.08 25.47
C CYS A 182 -0.82 -1.08 24.76
N TYR A 183 -0.27 -0.11 25.49
CA TYR A 183 0.70 0.85 24.96
C TYR A 183 1.98 0.17 24.47
N ASN A 184 2.46 -0.87 25.17
CA ASN A 184 3.63 -1.63 24.75
C ASN A 184 3.38 -2.53 23.52
N CYS A 185 2.13 -2.87 23.21
CA CYS A 185 1.78 -3.57 21.96
C CYS A 185 1.81 -2.65 20.72
N LEU A 186 1.85 -1.32 20.90
CA LEU A 186 1.98 -0.36 19.80
C LEU A 186 3.39 -0.37 19.20
N SER A 187 3.47 -0.14 17.89
CA SER A 187 4.75 0.07 17.20
C SER A 187 5.49 1.30 17.75
N LYS A 188 6.82 1.37 17.59
CA LYS A 188 7.62 2.52 18.06
C LYS A 188 7.14 3.85 17.47
N GLN A 189 6.71 3.85 16.21
CA GLN A 189 6.21 5.03 15.52
C GLN A 189 4.83 5.44 16.07
N ASP A 190 3.97 4.46 16.33
CA ASP A 190 2.63 4.69 16.88
C ASP A 190 2.67 5.22 18.31
N ARG A 191 3.58 4.72 19.15
CA ARG A 191 3.77 5.21 20.54
C ARG A 191 4.03 6.70 20.64
N GLY A 192 4.70 7.28 19.64
CA GLY A 192 5.01 8.71 19.55
C GLY A 192 3.97 9.55 18.79
N SER A 193 2.94 8.92 18.21
CA SER A 193 1.98 9.61 17.36
C SER A 193 1.03 10.51 18.17
N ASN A 194 0.62 11.64 17.58
CA ASN A 194 -0.41 12.51 18.16
C ASN A 194 -1.73 11.75 18.37
N THR A 195 -2.04 10.81 17.48
CA THR A 195 -3.19 9.92 17.61
C THR A 195 -3.16 9.09 18.90
N THR A 196 -2.01 8.58 19.32
CA THR A 196 -1.90 7.86 20.61
C THR A 196 -2.15 8.79 21.78
N ARG A 197 -1.57 9.99 21.74
CA ARG A 197 -1.73 11.00 22.80
C ARG A 197 -3.20 11.41 22.96
N ASP A 198 -3.88 11.70 21.86
CA ASP A 198 -5.28 12.14 21.84
C ASP A 198 -6.26 11.05 22.29
N ASN A 199 -5.91 9.77 22.13
CA ASN A 199 -6.73 8.67 22.62
C ASN A 199 -6.47 8.37 24.08
N LEU A 200 -5.22 8.45 24.55
CA LEU A 200 -4.90 8.32 25.98
C LEU A 200 -5.56 9.42 26.80
N SER A 201 -5.57 10.67 26.30
CA SER A 201 -6.19 11.81 26.98
C SER A 201 -7.73 11.73 27.09
N LYS A 202 -8.36 10.77 26.40
CA LYS A 202 -9.81 10.51 26.49
C LYS A 202 -10.15 9.41 27.51
N ILE A 203 -9.13 8.68 27.98
CA ILE A 203 -9.26 7.53 28.89
C ILE A 203 -8.89 7.95 30.32
N THR A 204 -7.93 8.87 30.48
CA THR A 204 -7.64 9.59 31.74
C THR A 204 -8.53 10.81 31.90
#